data_AF-A0A2S1KQN4-F1
#
_entry.id   AF-A0A2S1KQN4-F1
#
_cell.length_a   1.000
_cell.length_b   1.000
_cell.length_c   1.000
_cell.angle_alpha   90.00
_cell.angle_beta   90.00
_cell.angle_gamma   90.00
#
_symmetry.space_group_name_H-M   'P 1'
#
loop_
_entity.id
_entity.type
_entity.pdbx_description
1 polymer ?
#
loop_
_entity_poly.entity_id
_entity_poly.type
_entity_poly.pdbx_seq_one_letter_code
_entity_poly.pdbx_strand_id
1 'polypeptide(L)'
;MVRPTWLPQKTTLYLNIFLSTTYIAVTVFEMIMIVPAWVFWIDHILWVYFGIVYIRGMKRAHDKKRYFATHLIDLIALAPLKSLRFLKILRLLKVLTLIGNILNKIFRKTNIANVFYIVAAIVIAVAVAFHFVEHQSYMNSFYWAIITVSTVGYGDVSAHTTLGKLLSILMALGGVGMFGVLTSSITSYFQEENEALQEEVAEMKQQLNRIEKYLIDANKR
;
A
#
# COMPACT_ATOMS: atom_id res chain seq x y z
N MET A 1 -2.37 7.86 -29.43
CA MET A 1 -1.70 6.62 -28.99
C MET A 1 -0.57 6.34 -29.96
N VAL A 2 0.71 6.49 -29.57
CA VAL A 2 1.91 5.75 -30.02
C VAL A 2 2.99 6.16 -28.98
N ARG A 3 3.56 5.21 -28.22
CA ARG A 3 4.61 5.51 -27.21
C ARG A 3 5.91 4.78 -27.59
N PRO A 4 7.10 5.38 -27.40
CA PRO A 4 8.35 4.81 -27.88
C PRO A 4 8.76 3.55 -27.09
N THR A 5 9.42 2.63 -27.79
CA THR A 5 9.47 1.18 -27.58
C THR A 5 10.70 0.64 -26.84
N TRP A 6 11.37 1.41 -25.97
CA TRP A 6 12.72 1.01 -25.51
C TRP A 6 12.91 0.72 -24.01
N LEU A 7 11.87 0.75 -23.18
CA LEU A 7 11.92 0.16 -21.83
C LEU A 7 10.60 -0.55 -21.50
N PRO A 8 10.62 -1.81 -21.02
CA PRO A 8 9.40 -2.52 -20.67
C PRO A 8 8.59 -1.69 -19.68
N GLN A 9 7.33 -1.37 -20.01
CA GLN A 9 6.44 -0.49 -19.24
C GLN A 9 6.32 -0.88 -17.74
N LYS A 10 6.55 -2.17 -17.45
CA LYS A 10 6.64 -2.74 -16.11
C LYS A 10 7.91 -2.27 -15.37
N THR A 11 9.08 -2.30 -16.00
CA THR A 11 10.37 -1.96 -15.37
C THR A 11 10.46 -0.50 -14.93
N THR A 12 10.00 0.46 -15.75
CA THR A 12 9.95 1.88 -15.34
C THR A 12 8.99 2.14 -14.19
N LEU A 13 7.92 1.35 -14.08
CA LEU A 13 6.95 1.47 -12.98
C LEU A 13 7.52 0.88 -11.68
N TYR A 14 8.08 -0.33 -11.73
CA TYR A 14 8.73 -0.95 -10.57
C TYR A 14 9.94 -0.14 -10.11
N LEU A 15 10.71 0.43 -11.03
CA LEU A 15 11.81 1.32 -10.73
C LEU A 15 11.32 2.59 -10.03
N ASN A 16 10.24 3.22 -10.51
CA ASN A 16 9.68 4.41 -9.86
C ASN A 16 9.07 4.10 -8.49
N ILE A 17 8.40 2.95 -8.34
CA ILE A 17 7.87 2.48 -7.05
C ILE A 17 9.02 2.23 -6.09
N PHE A 18 10.02 1.45 -6.50
CA PHE A 18 11.22 1.15 -5.72
C PHE A 18 11.94 2.44 -5.31
N LEU A 19 12.24 3.34 -6.24
CA LEU A 19 12.86 4.64 -5.96
C LEU A 19 12.03 5.49 -5.01
N SER A 20 10.70 5.48 -5.12
CA SER A 20 9.82 6.22 -4.20
C SER A 20 9.78 5.61 -2.79
N THR A 21 9.76 4.28 -2.68
CA THR A 21 9.79 3.56 -1.40
C THR A 21 11.14 3.71 -0.72
N THR A 22 12.23 3.60 -1.47
CA THR A 22 13.59 3.83 -0.98
C THR A 22 13.77 5.28 -0.51
N TYR A 23 13.25 6.26 -1.25
CA TYR A 23 13.29 7.66 -0.84
C TYR A 23 12.50 7.90 0.46
N ILE A 24 11.32 7.28 0.60
CA ILE A 24 10.53 7.35 1.84
C ILE A 24 11.29 6.70 3.00
N ALA A 25 11.91 5.53 2.80
CA ALA A 25 12.70 4.85 3.81
C ALA A 25 13.92 5.68 4.24
N VAL A 26 14.61 6.33 3.29
CA VAL A 26 15.74 7.25 3.57
C VAL A 26 15.25 8.47 4.34
N THR A 27 14.12 9.07 3.97
CA THR A 27 13.56 10.20 4.74
C THR A 27 13.15 9.78 6.15
N VAL A 28 12.56 8.59 6.34
CA VAL A 28 12.20 8.07 7.65
C VAL A 28 13.45 7.78 8.49
N PHE A 29 14.50 7.22 7.87
CA PHE A 29 15.79 6.96 8.51
C PHE A 29 16.52 8.24 8.92
N GLU A 30 16.55 9.26 8.04
CA GLU A 30 17.04 10.60 8.35
C GLU A 30 16.21 11.27 9.46
N MET A 31 14.94 10.94 9.63
CA MET A 31 14.10 11.54 10.67
C MET A 31 14.31 10.91 12.06
N ILE A 32 14.84 9.67 12.13
CA ILE A 32 15.14 8.92 13.36
C ILE A 32 16.47 9.36 13.98
N MET A 33 17.45 9.74 13.16
CA MET A 33 18.77 10.18 13.63
C MET A 33 18.83 11.71 13.72
N ILE A 34 19.44 12.28 14.76
CA ILE A 34 19.77 13.71 14.78
C ILE A 34 20.78 13.96 13.67
N VAL A 35 20.30 14.46 12.53
CA VAL A 35 21.10 14.46 11.32
C VAL A 35 22.13 15.59 11.31
N PRO A 36 23.40 15.33 11.00
CA PRO A 36 24.40 16.39 10.90
C PRO A 36 24.20 17.21 9.60
N ALA A 37 24.76 18.42 9.58
CA ALA A 37 24.56 19.43 8.53
C ALA A 37 24.88 19.00 7.08
N TRP A 38 25.60 17.88 6.88
CA TRP A 38 25.93 17.37 5.54
C TRP A 38 24.75 16.73 4.81
N VAL A 39 23.75 16.21 5.52
CA VAL A 39 22.55 15.63 4.89
C VAL A 39 21.68 16.69 4.22
N PHE A 40 21.74 17.94 4.70
CA PHE A 40 21.12 19.07 4.00
C PHE A 40 21.61 19.21 2.56
N TRP A 41 22.89 18.94 2.31
CA TRP A 41 23.46 18.99 0.96
C TRP A 41 23.00 17.81 0.10
N ILE A 42 22.86 16.62 0.68
CA ILE A 42 22.32 15.43 0.00
C ILE A 42 20.86 15.67 -0.42
N ASP A 43 20.05 16.22 0.47
CA ASP A 43 18.67 16.60 0.19
C ASP A 43 18.58 17.60 -0.98
N HIS A 44 19.49 18.57 -1.03
CA HIS A 44 19.55 19.57 -2.11
C HIS A 44 19.95 18.94 -3.45
N ILE A 45 20.91 18.02 -3.44
CA ILE A 45 21.37 17.30 -4.64
C ILE A 45 20.25 16.39 -5.16
N LEU A 46 19.57 15.65 -4.28
CA LEU A 46 18.42 14.81 -4.63
C LEU A 46 17.27 15.67 -5.19
N TRP A 47 17.02 16.84 -4.62
CA TRP A 47 16.03 17.78 -5.12
C TRP A 47 16.31 18.22 -6.56
N VAL A 48 17.55 18.63 -6.85
CA VAL A 48 17.95 19.04 -8.20
C VAL A 48 17.80 17.87 -9.19
N TYR A 49 18.23 16.68 -8.80
CA TYR A 49 18.11 15.48 -9.63
C TYR A 49 16.64 15.19 -10.00
N PHE A 50 15.75 15.14 -9.01
CA PHE A 50 14.34 14.86 -9.23
C PHE A 50 13.61 16.00 -9.96
N GLY A 51 13.98 17.26 -9.71
CA GLY A 51 13.46 18.41 -10.47
C GLY A 51 13.80 18.31 -11.96
N ILE A 52 15.02 17.87 -12.28
CA ILE A 52 15.43 17.63 -13.67
C ILE A 52 14.65 16.47 -14.29
N VAL A 53 14.44 15.38 -13.56
CA VAL A 53 13.61 14.24 -14.01
C VAL A 53 12.16 14.70 -14.28
N TYR A 54 11.59 15.52 -13.40
CA TYR A 54 10.25 16.09 -13.55
C TYR A 54 10.13 16.97 -14.79
N ILE A 55 11.08 17.89 -15.00
CA ILE A 55 11.09 18.79 -16.17
C ILE A 55 11.23 17.98 -17.46
N ARG A 56 12.05 16.92 -17.48
CA ARG A 56 12.18 16.01 -18.62
C ARG A 56 10.88 15.23 -18.88
N GLY A 57 10.19 14.81 -17.83
CA GLY A 57 8.87 14.18 -17.92
C GLY A 57 7.80 15.13 -18.48
N MET A 58 7.75 16.37 -17.98
CA MET A 58 6.82 17.41 -18.42
C MET A 58 7.02 17.81 -19.88
N LYS A 59 8.28 17.87 -20.37
CA LYS A 59 8.58 18.15 -21.78
C LYS A 59 8.14 17.05 -22.75
N ARG A 60 7.98 15.80 -22.29
CA ARG A 60 7.57 14.65 -23.12
C ARG A 60 6.06 14.32 -23.01
N ALA A 61 5.34 14.92 -22.07
CA ALA A 61 3.91 14.69 -21.92
C ALA A 61 3.12 15.47 -22.98
N HIS A 62 2.33 14.73 -23.79
CA HIS A 62 1.53 15.31 -24.87
C HIS A 62 0.46 16.31 -24.38
N ASP A 63 0.10 16.25 -23.09
CA ASP A 63 -0.95 17.06 -22.48
C ASP A 63 -0.49 17.65 -21.13
N LYS A 64 0.07 18.87 -21.21
CA LYS A 64 0.87 19.51 -20.15
C LYS A 64 0.03 19.87 -18.91
N LYS A 65 -1.24 20.27 -19.11
CA LYS A 65 -2.13 20.72 -18.02
C LYS A 65 -2.57 19.57 -17.11
N ARG A 66 -2.89 18.41 -17.68
CA ARG A 66 -3.28 17.22 -16.90
C ARG A 66 -2.09 16.61 -16.16
N TYR A 67 -0.90 16.62 -16.78
CA TYR A 67 0.32 16.17 -16.12
C TYR A 67 0.68 17.03 -14.91
N PHE A 68 0.56 18.36 -15.05
CA PHE A 68 0.79 19.31 -13.95
C PHE A 68 -0.21 19.14 -12.81
N ALA A 69 -1.51 18.98 -13.11
CA ALA A 69 -2.54 18.74 -12.10
C ALA A 69 -2.33 17.43 -11.32
N THR A 70 -1.86 16.37 -11.99
CA THR A 70 -1.68 15.06 -11.35
C THR A 70 -0.37 14.95 -10.55
N HIS A 71 0.67 15.71 -10.93
CA HIS A 71 1.99 15.67 -10.26
C HIS A 71 2.32 16.96 -9.48
N LEU A 72 1.36 17.87 -9.27
CA LEU A 72 1.52 19.06 -8.44
C LEU A 72 1.93 18.69 -7.01
N ILE A 73 1.40 17.57 -6.50
CA ILE A 73 1.73 17.00 -5.20
C ILE A 73 3.20 16.54 -5.14
N ASP A 74 3.75 16.01 -6.24
CA ASP A 74 5.15 15.58 -6.32
C ASP A 74 6.10 16.78 -6.30
N LEU A 75 5.70 17.88 -6.94
CA LEU A 75 6.47 19.12 -6.99
C LEU A 75 6.54 19.79 -5.61
N ILE A 76 5.39 19.86 -4.92
CA ILE A 76 5.26 20.43 -3.57
C ILE A 76 5.97 19.54 -2.54
N ALA A 77 5.91 18.21 -2.68
CA ALA A 77 6.54 17.26 -1.77
C ALA A 77 8.07 17.28 -1.80
N LEU A 78 8.66 17.78 -2.89
CA LEU A 78 10.10 17.84 -3.10
C LEU A 78 10.70 19.18 -2.63
N ALA A 79 9.92 20.26 -2.59
CA ALA A 79 10.44 21.60 -2.31
C ALA A 79 11.11 21.69 -0.91
N PRO A 80 12.40 22.07 -0.81
CA PRO A 80 13.14 22.13 0.46
C PRO A 80 12.79 23.41 1.23
N LEU A 81 11.52 23.59 1.58
CA LEU A 81 11.02 24.76 2.29
C LEU A 81 11.10 24.53 3.81
N LYS A 82 12.19 25.00 4.43
CA LYS A 82 12.41 24.93 5.89
C LYS A 82 11.27 25.55 6.71
N SER A 83 10.59 26.57 6.18
CA SER A 83 9.60 27.39 6.90
C SER A 83 8.18 26.84 6.89
N LEU A 84 7.87 25.86 6.04
CA LEU A 84 6.52 25.34 5.85
C LEU A 84 6.44 23.87 6.22
N ARG A 85 6.91 23.53 7.43
CA ARG A 85 6.87 22.15 7.98
C ARG A 85 5.46 21.55 7.93
N PHE A 86 4.43 22.37 8.13
CA PHE A 86 3.02 21.97 8.03
C PHE A 86 2.58 21.56 6.62
N LEU A 87 3.20 22.08 5.55
CA LEU A 87 2.90 21.62 4.18
C LEU A 87 3.42 20.20 3.90
N LYS A 88 4.36 19.68 4.72
CA LYS A 88 4.78 18.27 4.63
C LYS A 88 3.64 17.31 4.97
N ILE A 89 2.63 17.71 5.76
CA ILE A 89 1.43 16.91 6.07
C ILE A 89 0.60 16.64 4.80
N LEU A 90 0.66 17.52 3.78
CA LEU A 90 0.00 17.28 2.48
C LEU A 90 0.59 16.07 1.75
N ARG A 91 1.78 15.57 2.14
CA ARG A 91 2.36 14.30 1.66
C ARG A 91 1.44 13.10 1.95
N LEU A 92 0.63 13.16 3.00
CA LEU A 92 -0.31 12.10 3.36
C LEU A 92 -1.45 11.99 2.34
N LEU A 93 -1.82 13.08 1.68
CA LEU A 93 -2.80 13.04 0.58
C LEU A 93 -2.27 12.25 -0.61
N LYS A 94 -0.96 12.27 -0.86
CA LYS A 94 -0.32 11.43 -1.89
C LYS A 94 -0.51 9.95 -1.58
N VAL A 95 -0.36 9.57 -0.30
CA VAL A 95 -0.59 8.20 0.17
C VAL A 95 -2.03 7.78 -0.13
N LEU A 96 -3.04 8.63 0.09
CA LEU A 96 -4.43 8.34 -0.31
C LEU A 96 -4.60 8.11 -1.82
N THR A 97 -3.98 8.93 -2.67
CA THR A 97 -4.04 8.73 -4.13
C THR A 97 -3.28 7.48 -4.61
N LEU A 98 -2.17 7.13 -3.94
CA LEU A 98 -1.44 5.89 -4.18
C LEU A 98 -2.27 4.68 -3.76
N ILE A 99 -2.89 4.73 -2.57
CA ILE A 99 -3.82 3.71 -2.08
C ILE A 99 -4.96 3.52 -3.07
N GLY A 100 -5.58 4.58 -3.58
CA GLY A 100 -6.67 4.48 -4.56
C GLY A 100 -6.24 3.85 -5.90
N ASN A 101 -5.07 4.22 -6.42
CA ASN A 101 -4.52 3.64 -7.64
C ASN A 101 -4.08 2.19 -7.47
N ILE A 102 -3.61 1.82 -6.27
CA ILE A 102 -3.20 0.46 -5.94
C ILE A 102 -4.43 -0.42 -5.66
N LEU A 103 -5.44 0.07 -4.92
CA LEU A 103 -6.73 -0.61 -4.68
C LEU A 103 -7.41 -0.98 -6.00
N ASN A 104 -7.53 -0.02 -6.94
CA ASN A 104 -8.10 -0.28 -8.28
C ASN A 104 -7.32 -1.31 -9.09
N LYS A 105 -6.04 -1.53 -8.78
CA LYS A 105 -5.18 -2.50 -9.48
C LYS A 105 -5.14 -3.86 -8.77
N ILE A 106 -5.28 -3.89 -7.44
CA ILE A 106 -5.37 -5.09 -6.60
C ILE A 106 -6.69 -5.81 -6.78
N PHE A 107 -7.79 -5.07 -6.91
CA PHE A 107 -9.11 -5.64 -7.24
C PHE A 107 -9.12 -6.45 -8.54
N ARG A 108 -8.05 -6.42 -9.35
CA ARG A 108 -7.93 -7.20 -10.58
C ARG A 108 -7.03 -8.44 -10.51
N LYS A 109 -6.16 -8.58 -9.49
CA LYS A 109 -5.30 -9.76 -9.25
C LYS A 109 -4.76 -9.73 -7.81
N THR A 110 -5.40 -10.41 -6.87
CA THR A 110 -4.99 -10.41 -5.46
C THR A 110 -3.80 -11.33 -5.22
N ASN A 111 -2.66 -10.73 -4.90
CA ASN A 111 -1.55 -11.38 -4.20
C ASN A 111 -1.53 -10.74 -2.80
N ILE A 112 -1.82 -11.52 -1.75
CA ILE A 112 -1.99 -11.08 -0.35
C ILE A 112 -0.85 -10.18 0.12
N ALA A 113 0.37 -10.41 -0.38
CA ALA A 113 1.54 -9.58 -0.09
C ALA A 113 1.31 -8.08 -0.37
N ASN A 114 0.56 -7.73 -1.43
CA ASN A 114 0.30 -6.33 -1.78
C ASN A 114 -0.60 -5.62 -0.76
N VAL A 115 -1.51 -6.36 -0.11
CA VAL A 115 -2.37 -5.81 0.94
C VAL A 115 -1.54 -5.46 2.17
N PHE A 116 -0.63 -6.34 2.58
CA PHE A 116 0.33 -6.07 3.66
C PHE A 116 1.20 -4.84 3.38
N TYR A 117 1.73 -4.70 2.16
CA TYR A 117 2.52 -3.52 1.79
C TYR A 117 1.74 -2.21 1.90
N ILE A 118 0.46 -2.19 1.52
CA ILE A 118 -0.38 -1.00 1.62
C ILE A 118 -0.67 -0.65 3.06
N VAL A 119 -1.04 -1.65 3.88
CA VAL A 119 -1.35 -1.39 5.29
C VAL A 119 -0.11 -0.87 6.00
N ALA A 120 1.08 -1.45 5.75
CA ALA A 120 2.33 -0.95 6.29
C ALA A 120 2.59 0.52 5.88
N ALA A 121 2.36 0.87 4.61
CA ALA A 121 2.50 2.24 4.14
C ALA A 121 1.49 3.21 4.81
N ILE A 122 0.24 2.77 5.01
CA ILE A 122 -0.79 3.53 5.74
C ILE A 122 -0.36 3.75 7.20
N VAL A 123 0.08 2.70 7.89
CA VAL A 123 0.54 2.76 9.29
C VAL A 123 1.64 3.80 9.45
N ILE A 124 2.66 3.76 8.61
CA ILE A 124 3.77 4.72 8.65
C ILE A 124 3.28 6.14 8.37
N ALA A 125 2.44 6.31 7.34
CA ALA A 125 1.91 7.63 6.98
C ALA A 125 1.10 8.23 8.13
N VAL A 126 0.15 7.48 8.69
CA VAL A 126 -0.71 7.93 9.78
C VAL A 126 0.11 8.16 11.07
N ALA A 127 1.10 7.33 11.37
CA ALA A 127 2.01 7.54 12.51
C ALA A 127 2.77 8.88 12.40
N VAL A 128 3.30 9.20 11.21
CA VAL A 128 3.98 10.48 10.98
C VAL A 128 2.99 11.65 11.09
N ALA A 129 1.77 11.49 10.57
CA ALA A 129 0.71 12.48 10.70
C ALA A 129 0.38 12.78 12.17
N PHE A 130 0.22 11.71 12.95
CA PHE A 130 -0.13 11.74 14.35
C PHE A 130 0.94 12.43 15.19
N HIS A 131 2.23 12.17 14.91
CA HIS A 131 3.35 12.89 15.53
C HIS A 131 3.20 14.41 15.38
N PHE A 132 2.89 14.90 14.18
CA PHE A 132 2.78 16.34 13.94
C PHE A 132 1.52 16.97 14.54
N VAL A 133 0.42 16.22 14.57
CA VAL A 133 -0.88 16.72 15.02
C VAL A 133 -1.03 16.68 16.55
N GLU A 134 -0.54 15.62 17.18
CA GLU A 134 -0.65 15.38 18.63
C GLU A 134 0.65 15.70 19.38
N HIS A 135 1.72 16.09 18.68
CA HIS A 135 3.04 16.38 19.25
C HIS A 135 3.64 15.24 20.09
N GLN A 136 3.22 13.99 19.83
CA GLN A 136 3.72 12.78 20.48
C GLN A 136 5.09 12.39 19.94
N SER A 137 5.89 11.61 20.66
CA SER A 137 7.15 11.09 20.10
C SER A 137 6.89 10.22 18.85
N TYR A 138 7.87 10.11 17.94
CA TYR A 138 7.73 9.24 16.76
C TYR A 138 7.46 7.78 17.16
N MET A 139 8.14 7.31 18.20
CA MET A 139 7.96 5.95 18.71
C MET A 139 6.55 5.74 19.25
N ASN A 140 6.04 6.68 20.06
CA ASN A 140 4.67 6.60 20.59
C ASN A 140 3.62 6.69 19.47
N SER A 141 3.87 7.50 18.45
CA SER A 141 2.95 7.64 17.31
C SER A 141 2.92 6.38 16.43
N PHE A 142 4.07 5.73 16.25
CA PHE A 142 4.17 4.47 15.52
C PHE A 142 3.56 3.30 16.30
N TYR A 143 3.86 3.22 17.60
CA TYR A 143 3.23 2.29 18.52
C TYR A 143 1.71 2.46 18.51
N TRP A 144 1.21 3.69 18.66
CA TRP A 144 -0.22 4.01 18.59
C TRP A 144 -0.86 3.54 17.28
N ALA A 145 -0.19 3.79 16.15
CA ALA A 145 -0.65 3.35 14.84
C ALA A 145 -0.75 1.81 14.76
N ILE A 146 0.26 1.08 15.25
CA ILE A 146 0.24 -0.39 15.25
C ILE A 146 -0.89 -0.94 16.13
N ILE A 147 -1.02 -0.47 17.37
CA ILE A 147 -2.06 -0.98 18.28
C ILE A 147 -3.48 -0.62 17.82
N THR A 148 -3.63 0.47 17.07
CA THR A 148 -4.92 0.90 16.52
C THR A 148 -5.30 0.06 15.30
N VAL A 149 -4.37 -0.15 14.35
CA VAL A 149 -4.66 -0.99 13.17
C VAL A 149 -4.88 -2.46 13.55
N SER A 150 -4.21 -2.94 14.59
CA SER A 150 -4.40 -4.29 15.13
C SER A 150 -5.65 -4.43 15.99
N THR A 151 -6.42 -3.35 16.18
CA THR A 151 -7.64 -3.30 17.02
C THR A 151 -7.43 -3.56 18.50
N VAL A 152 -6.18 -3.56 18.99
CA VAL A 152 -5.86 -3.78 20.42
C VAL A 152 -6.23 -2.55 21.25
N GLY A 153 -5.77 -1.37 20.85
CA GLY A 153 -6.18 -0.09 21.41
C GLY A 153 -6.04 0.06 22.95
N TYR A 154 -4.83 -0.10 23.48
CA TYR A 154 -4.58 0.04 24.94
C TYR A 154 -5.01 1.38 25.55
N GLY A 155 -5.04 2.46 24.76
CA GLY A 155 -5.53 3.78 25.18
C GLY A 155 -4.53 4.63 25.98
N ASP A 156 -3.31 4.13 26.18
CA ASP A 156 -2.18 4.83 26.79
C ASP A 156 -1.67 6.01 25.93
N VAL A 157 -1.71 5.87 24.61
CA VAL A 157 -1.55 6.96 23.64
C VAL A 157 -2.87 7.14 22.92
N SER A 158 -3.40 8.37 22.88
CA SER A 158 -4.71 8.64 22.28
C SER A 158 -4.78 10.01 21.60
N ALA A 159 -5.76 10.18 20.73
CA ALA A 159 -5.97 11.43 20.00
C ALA A 159 -6.78 12.43 20.82
N HIS A 160 -6.21 13.59 21.09
CA HIS A 160 -6.90 14.66 21.81
C HIS A 160 -7.43 15.74 20.85
N THR A 161 -6.72 16.00 19.76
CA THR A 161 -7.11 17.02 18.77
C THR A 161 -8.19 16.50 17.81
N THR A 162 -8.93 17.44 17.21
CA THR A 162 -9.95 17.12 16.19
C THR A 162 -9.35 16.37 14.99
N LEU A 163 -8.17 16.80 14.52
CA LEU A 163 -7.47 16.14 13.42
C LEU A 163 -6.94 14.76 13.82
N GLY A 164 -6.42 14.61 15.04
CA GLY A 164 -5.98 13.32 15.56
C GLY A 164 -7.14 12.32 15.63
N LYS A 165 -8.33 12.76 16.09
CA LYS A 165 -9.54 11.92 16.12
C LYS A 165 -9.95 11.46 14.72
N LEU A 166 -9.86 12.34 13.71
CA LEU A 166 -10.11 11.97 12.33
C LEU A 166 -9.11 10.92 11.83
N LEU A 167 -7.82 11.07 12.16
CA LEU A 167 -6.78 10.09 11.85
C LEU A 167 -7.07 8.74 12.53
N SER A 168 -7.52 8.73 13.78
CA SER A 168 -7.92 7.52 14.50
C SER A 168 -9.07 6.79 13.82
N ILE A 169 -10.09 7.52 13.35
CA ILE A 169 -11.24 6.94 12.63
C ILE A 169 -10.76 6.27 11.33
N LEU A 170 -9.95 6.99 10.54
CA LEU A 170 -9.40 6.44 9.29
C LEU A 170 -8.54 5.20 9.55
N MET A 171 -7.76 5.21 10.63
CA MET A 171 -6.91 4.10 11.00
C MET A 171 -7.70 2.86 11.44
N ALA A 172 -8.75 3.05 12.25
CA ALA A 172 -9.64 1.98 12.68
C ALA A 172 -10.36 1.34 11.49
N LEU A 173 -10.89 2.15 10.56
CA LEU A 173 -11.50 1.65 9.32
C LEU A 173 -10.50 0.86 8.47
N GLY A 174 -9.25 1.33 8.38
CA GLY A 174 -8.17 0.63 7.69
C GLY A 174 -7.86 -0.74 8.30
N GLY A 175 -7.83 -0.83 9.63
CA GLY A 175 -7.63 -2.07 10.36
C GLY A 175 -8.72 -3.10 10.09
N VAL A 176 -10.00 -2.70 10.24
CA VAL A 176 -11.15 -3.58 9.96
C VAL A 176 -11.14 -4.06 8.51
N GLY A 177 -10.83 -3.16 7.56
CA GLY A 177 -10.71 -3.52 6.14
C GLY A 177 -9.59 -4.54 5.87
N MET A 178 -8.45 -4.41 6.53
CA MET A 178 -7.34 -5.38 6.42
C MET A 178 -7.78 -6.77 6.88
N PHE A 179 -8.39 -6.88 8.06
CA PHE A 179 -8.86 -8.15 8.59
C PHE A 179 -9.93 -8.76 7.67
N GLY A 180 -10.85 -7.97 7.11
CA GLY A 180 -11.82 -8.46 6.14
C GLY A 180 -11.19 -9.09 4.90
N VAL A 181 -10.13 -8.48 4.35
CA VAL A 181 -9.40 -9.05 3.21
C VAL A 181 -8.64 -10.32 3.59
N LEU A 182 -8.04 -10.37 4.79
CA LEU A 182 -7.38 -11.58 5.29
C LEU A 182 -8.37 -12.73 5.45
N THR A 183 -9.51 -12.48 6.11
CA THR A 183 -10.58 -13.48 6.27
C THR A 183 -11.08 -13.96 4.92
N SER A 184 -11.41 -13.05 4.00
CA SER A 184 -11.84 -13.41 2.65
C SER A 184 -10.83 -14.28 1.93
N SER A 185 -9.53 -13.99 2.07
CA SER A 185 -8.48 -14.75 1.40
C SER A 185 -8.36 -16.16 1.97
N ILE A 186 -8.46 -16.31 3.29
CA ILE A 186 -8.47 -17.61 3.96
C ILE A 186 -9.71 -18.41 3.55
N THR A 187 -10.88 -17.77 3.55
CA THR A 187 -12.13 -18.42 3.12
C THR A 187 -12.04 -18.89 1.68
N SER A 188 -11.49 -18.09 0.76
CA SER A 188 -11.30 -18.50 -0.64
C SER A 188 -10.36 -19.70 -0.78
N TYR A 189 -9.30 -19.78 0.02
CA TYR A 189 -8.38 -20.93 0.02
C TYR A 189 -9.09 -22.22 0.47
N PHE A 190 -9.84 -22.16 1.59
CA PHE A 190 -10.60 -23.32 2.06
C PHE A 190 -11.76 -23.70 1.13
N GLN A 191 -12.34 -22.73 0.44
CA GLN A 191 -13.39 -23.00 -0.55
C GLN A 191 -12.84 -23.77 -1.75
N GLU A 192 -11.68 -23.36 -2.27
CA GLU A 192 -11.00 -24.07 -3.38
C GLU A 192 -10.59 -25.49 -2.97
N GLU A 193 -10.08 -25.67 -1.75
CA GLU A 193 -9.75 -26.99 -1.19
C GLU A 193 -11.00 -27.88 -1.02
N ASN A 194 -12.10 -27.32 -0.50
CA ASN A 194 -13.36 -28.05 -0.37
C ASN A 194 -13.96 -28.44 -1.72
N GLU A 195 -13.92 -27.54 -2.72
CA GLU A 195 -14.42 -27.83 -4.07
C GLU A 195 -13.63 -28.99 -4.70
N ALA A 196 -12.29 -28.98 -4.58
CA ALA A 196 -11.45 -30.08 -5.05
C ALA A 196 -11.77 -31.43 -4.36
N LEU A 197 -11.95 -31.42 -3.03
CA LEU A 197 -12.34 -32.61 -2.27
C LEU A 197 -13.73 -33.14 -2.70
N GLN A 198 -14.69 -32.24 -2.95
CA GLN A 198 -16.03 -32.65 -3.40
C GLN A 198 -15.99 -33.25 -4.80
N GLU A 199 -15.15 -32.73 -5.70
CA GLU A 199 -14.93 -33.32 -7.03
C GLU A 199 -14.33 -34.74 -6.92
N GLU A 200 -13.29 -34.93 -6.11
CA GLU A 200 -12.68 -36.25 -5.90
C GLU A 200 -13.68 -37.28 -5.31
N VAL A 201 -14.47 -36.88 -4.32
CA VAL A 201 -15.52 -37.73 -3.73
C VAL A 201 -16.61 -38.06 -4.75
N ALA A 202 -16.99 -37.11 -5.61
CA ALA A 202 -17.96 -37.33 -6.66
C ALA A 202 -17.45 -38.35 -7.71
N GLU A 203 -16.18 -38.24 -8.10
CA GLU A 203 -15.54 -39.21 -9.00
C GLU A 203 -15.48 -40.62 -8.39
N MET A 204 -15.08 -40.74 -7.13
CA MET A 204 -15.01 -42.02 -6.43
C MET A 204 -16.40 -42.69 -6.32
N LYS A 205 -17.45 -41.92 -6.01
CA LYS A 205 -18.84 -42.43 -6.01
C LYS A 205 -19.27 -42.91 -7.39
N GLN A 206 -18.91 -42.20 -8.46
CA GLN A 206 -19.20 -42.65 -9.82
C GLN A 206 -18.47 -43.94 -10.19
N GLN A 207 -17.23 -44.13 -9.72
CA GLN A 207 -16.48 -45.36 -9.92
C GLN A 207 -17.13 -46.54 -9.18
N LEU A 208 -17.54 -46.35 -7.93
CA LEU A 208 -18.26 -47.37 -7.14
C LEU A 208 -19.56 -47.80 -7.84
N ASN A 209 -20.39 -46.85 -8.28
CA ASN A 209 -21.65 -47.16 -8.97
C ASN A 209 -21.40 -47.91 -10.29
N ARG A 210 -20.30 -47.62 -11.00
CA ARG A 210 -19.91 -48.38 -12.20
C ARG A 210 -19.55 -49.82 -11.83
N ILE A 211 -18.73 -50.03 -10.82
CA ILE A 211 -18.33 -51.37 -10.34
C ILE A 211 -19.55 -52.17 -9.89
N GLU A 212 -20.45 -51.57 -9.11
CA GLU A 212 -21.70 -52.21 -8.66
C GLU A 212 -22.54 -52.69 -9.84
N LYS A 213 -22.70 -51.85 -10.88
CA LYS A 213 -23.43 -52.22 -12.10
C LYS A 213 -22.79 -53.40 -12.83
N TYR A 214 -21.45 -53.42 -12.95
CA TYR A 214 -20.72 -54.55 -13.55
C TYR A 214 -20.92 -55.86 -12.76
N LEU A 215 -20.91 -55.80 -11.43
CA LEU A 215 -21.14 -56.97 -10.58
C LEU A 215 -22.56 -57.52 -10.74
N ILE A 216 -23.57 -56.65 -10.82
CA ILE A 216 -24.97 -57.05 -11.05
C ILE A 216 -25.13 -57.72 -12.41
N ASP A 217 -24.52 -57.17 -13.46
CA ASP A 217 -24.61 -57.72 -14.81
C ASP A 217 -23.84 -59.06 -14.95
N ALA A 218 -22.71 -59.21 -14.24
CA ALA A 218 -21.96 -60.46 -14.19
C ALA A 218 -22.72 -61.58 -13.45
N ASN A 219 -23.43 -61.26 -12.36
CA ASN A 219 -24.20 -62.24 -11.58
C ASN A 219 -25.50 -62.71 -12.28
N LYS A 220 -25.92 -62.04 -13.35
CA LYS A 220 -27.09 -62.44 -14.16
C LYS A 220 -26.74 -63.44 -15.29
N ARG A 221 -25.46 -63.72 -15.52
CA ARG A 221 -24.99 -64.71 -16.50
C ARG A 221 -24.66 -66.03 -15.81
#